data_AF-A0A1E8B5B4-F1
#
_entry.id   AF-A0A1E8B5B4-F1
#
_cell.length_a   1.000
_cell.length_b   1.000
_cell.length_c   1.000
_cell.angle_alpha   90.00
_cell.angle_beta   90.00
_cell.angle_gamma   90.00
#
_symmetry.space_group_name_H-M   'P 1'
#
loop_
_entity.id
_entity.type
_entity.pdbx_description
1 polymer ?
#
loop_
_entity_poly.entity_id
_entity_poly.type
_entity_poly.pdbx_seq_one_letter_code
_entity_poly.pdbx_strand_id
1 'polypeptide(L)'
;MFMKRKLSIFTFLALIFSLIVTVFPTNSAYAAEDNRILDIYGDPVQTSKDYIMVRKIWDGKPRRDAYAGIGQKRLGVTYEKFAGWHYVIQYKDKSYYGTAETHKDTKGNEYYGTPINFETPDGVESDGYIRHNTPVTMSMWIGGPNAEAGGIKKYVNAGNRGWIYFSDQSKSTLTVWEQNAKEINLITGKTDYLRDKMGRPCDWYSADPQNSEYGVTTYFELETSDQPFSNQDKLWGSSTPPYQSGYELVPLP
;
A
#
# COMPACT_ATOMS: atom_id res chain seq x y z
N MET A 1 19.57 -73.31 -15.73
CA MET A 1 18.58 -72.54 -16.52
C MET A 1 18.02 -71.44 -15.62
N PHE A 2 18.55 -70.21 -15.73
CA PHE A 2 18.15 -69.08 -14.88
C PHE A 2 16.89 -68.42 -15.46
N MET A 3 15.73 -68.67 -14.88
CA MET A 3 14.51 -67.94 -15.20
C MET A 3 14.64 -66.51 -14.69
N LYS A 4 14.77 -65.52 -15.59
CA LYS A 4 14.56 -64.11 -15.28
C LYS A 4 13.09 -63.89 -14.94
N ARG A 5 12.74 -63.87 -13.66
CA ARG A 5 11.42 -63.41 -13.19
C ARG A 5 11.31 -61.91 -13.51
N LYS A 6 10.49 -61.56 -14.51
CA LYS A 6 10.12 -60.16 -14.76
C LYS A 6 9.21 -59.72 -13.63
N LEU A 7 9.62 -58.70 -12.87
CA LEU A 7 8.77 -58.04 -11.89
C LEU A 7 7.55 -57.50 -12.63
N SER A 8 6.34 -57.78 -12.14
CA SER A 8 5.12 -57.22 -12.73
C SER A 8 5.16 -55.70 -12.65
N ILE A 9 4.82 -55.03 -13.74
CA ILE A 9 4.72 -53.55 -13.82
C ILE A 9 3.83 -52.99 -12.70
N PHE A 10 2.80 -53.75 -12.28
CA PHE A 10 1.92 -53.36 -11.17
C PHE A 10 2.65 -53.32 -9.83
N THR A 11 3.61 -54.22 -9.60
CA THR A 11 4.39 -54.25 -8.36
C THR A 11 5.38 -53.09 -8.31
N PHE A 12 5.95 -52.71 -9.46
CA PHE A 12 6.83 -51.55 -9.58
C PHE A 12 6.09 -50.23 -9.37
N LEU A 13 4.88 -50.09 -9.95
CA LEU A 13 4.04 -48.91 -9.78
C LEU A 13 3.54 -48.75 -8.33
N ALA A 14 3.14 -49.83 -7.67
CA ALA A 14 2.73 -49.79 -6.26
C ALA A 14 3.87 -49.34 -5.33
N LEU A 15 5.10 -49.76 -5.63
CA LEU A 15 6.29 -49.38 -4.86
C LEU A 15 6.59 -47.88 -5.00
N ILE A 16 6.50 -47.33 -6.22
CA ILE A 16 6.65 -45.89 -6.49
C ILE A 16 5.55 -45.09 -5.78
N PHE A 17 4.30 -45.54 -5.84
CA PHE A 17 3.18 -44.85 -5.19
C PHE A 17 3.35 -44.84 -3.67
N SER A 18 3.81 -45.95 -3.07
CA SER A 18 4.10 -45.99 -1.64
C SER A 18 5.25 -45.04 -1.26
N LEU A 19 6.31 -44.98 -2.08
CA LEU A 19 7.46 -44.12 -1.85
C LEU A 19 7.06 -42.63 -1.89
N ILE A 20 6.23 -42.23 -2.85
CA ILE A 20 5.72 -40.85 -2.97
C ILE A 20 4.88 -40.47 -1.76
N VAL A 21 4.00 -41.35 -1.27
CA VAL A 21 3.12 -41.06 -0.12
C VAL A 21 3.90 -41.04 1.22
N THR A 22 5.01 -41.76 1.33
CA THR A 22 5.85 -41.75 2.55
C THR A 22 6.94 -40.67 2.58
N VAL A 23 7.41 -40.18 1.42
CA VAL A 23 8.48 -39.16 1.35
C VAL A 23 7.92 -37.74 1.32
N PHE A 24 6.69 -37.56 0.84
CA PHE A 24 5.97 -36.29 1.02
C PHE A 24 5.11 -36.41 2.27
N PRO A 25 5.50 -35.82 3.41
CA PRO A 25 4.61 -35.73 4.53
C PRO A 25 3.38 -34.97 4.07
N THR A 26 2.23 -35.64 4.05
CA THR A 26 0.89 -35.04 4.04
C THR A 26 0.61 -34.38 5.40
N ASN A 27 1.60 -33.65 5.91
CA ASN A 27 1.43 -32.66 6.95
C ASN A 27 0.88 -31.41 6.27
N SER A 28 -0.38 -31.50 5.86
CA SER A 28 -1.27 -30.34 5.73
C SER A 28 -1.58 -29.80 7.15
N ALA A 29 -0.55 -29.57 7.96
CA ALA A 29 -0.65 -28.67 9.08
C ALA A 29 -0.64 -27.30 8.43
N TYR A 30 -1.85 -26.77 8.14
CA TYR A 30 -2.12 -25.39 7.76
C TYR A 30 -0.85 -24.63 7.37
N ALA A 31 -0.44 -24.73 6.11
CA ALA A 31 0.41 -23.68 5.56
C ALA A 31 -0.45 -22.43 5.69
N ALA A 32 -0.23 -21.65 6.75
CA ALA A 32 -0.69 -20.29 6.80
C ALA A 32 -0.24 -19.68 5.47
N GLU A 33 -1.19 -19.31 4.63
CA GLU A 33 -0.87 -18.58 3.40
C GLU A 33 0.12 -17.48 3.79
N ASP A 34 1.26 -17.41 3.08
CA ASP A 34 2.27 -16.40 3.36
C ASP A 34 1.60 -15.03 3.17
N ASN A 35 1.15 -14.42 4.26
CA ASN A 35 0.38 -13.19 4.29
C ASN A 35 1.28 -11.96 4.14
N ARG A 36 2.52 -12.16 3.70
CA ARG A 36 3.46 -11.12 3.37
C ARG A 36 2.99 -10.39 2.12
N ILE A 37 3.04 -9.07 2.22
CA ILE A 37 2.86 -8.23 1.05
C ILE A 37 4.11 -8.38 0.17
N LEU A 38 3.89 -8.54 -1.12
CA LEU A 38 4.90 -8.66 -2.14
C LEU A 38 5.03 -7.34 -2.91
N ASP A 39 6.24 -7.04 -3.35
CA ASP A 39 6.47 -5.94 -4.27
C ASP A 39 6.00 -6.29 -5.69
N ILE A 40 6.11 -5.36 -6.63
CA ILE A 40 5.67 -5.58 -8.02
C ILE A 40 6.34 -6.79 -8.69
N TYR A 41 7.53 -7.22 -8.24
CA TYR A 41 8.27 -8.36 -8.78
C TYR A 41 7.95 -9.67 -8.07
N GLY A 42 7.33 -9.62 -6.90
CA GLY A 42 6.95 -10.81 -6.14
C GLY A 42 7.89 -11.12 -4.97
N ASP A 43 8.80 -10.21 -4.63
CA ASP A 43 9.65 -10.35 -3.47
C ASP A 43 8.93 -9.78 -2.22
N PRO A 44 9.07 -10.40 -1.03
CA PRO A 44 8.45 -9.88 0.18
C PRO A 44 8.92 -8.47 0.52
N VAL A 45 7.95 -7.59 0.81
CA VAL A 45 8.21 -6.21 1.23
C VAL A 45 8.76 -6.19 2.64
N GLN A 46 9.86 -5.45 2.82
CA GLN A 46 10.58 -5.33 4.08
C GLN A 46 10.25 -4.01 4.78
N THR A 47 10.21 -4.04 6.11
CA THR A 47 10.23 -2.82 6.91
C THR A 47 11.60 -2.14 6.79
N SER A 48 11.64 -0.82 6.97
CA SER A 48 12.85 0.00 6.94
C SER A 48 13.60 0.03 5.61
N LYS A 49 12.98 -0.47 4.54
CA LYS A 49 13.45 -0.33 3.16
C LYS A 49 12.62 0.71 2.41
N ASP A 50 13.27 1.43 1.51
CA ASP A 50 12.65 2.45 0.68
C ASP A 50 11.98 1.84 -0.57
N TYR A 51 10.77 2.31 -0.85
CA TYR A 51 9.98 1.92 -2.01
C TYR A 51 9.35 3.15 -2.67
N ILE A 52 9.08 3.08 -3.98
CA ILE A 52 8.12 4.01 -4.59
C ILE A 52 6.72 3.40 -4.42
N MET A 53 5.83 4.12 -3.76
CA MET A 53 4.43 3.72 -3.62
C MET A 53 3.60 4.29 -4.75
N VAL A 54 2.96 3.42 -5.51
CA VAL A 54 2.23 3.77 -6.74
C VAL A 54 0.76 3.43 -6.59
N ARG A 55 -0.11 4.42 -6.78
CA ARG A 55 -1.56 4.22 -6.86
C ARG A 55 -1.96 3.63 -8.21
N LYS A 56 -2.74 2.54 -8.23
CA LYS A 56 -3.12 1.78 -9.43
C LYS A 56 -4.31 2.32 -10.25
N ILE A 57 -4.55 3.62 -10.20
CA ILE A 57 -5.69 4.22 -10.90
C ILE A 57 -5.20 5.24 -11.93
N TRP A 58 -5.62 5.12 -13.18
CA TRP A 58 -5.43 6.11 -14.24
C TRP A 58 -6.37 7.29 -14.06
N ASP A 59 -5.79 8.47 -13.90
CA ASP A 59 -6.56 9.70 -13.71
C ASP A 59 -7.34 10.04 -14.98
N GLY A 60 -8.58 10.52 -14.81
CA GLY A 60 -9.46 10.90 -15.93
C GLY A 60 -10.09 9.73 -16.69
N LYS A 61 -9.89 8.47 -16.27
CA LYS A 61 -10.59 7.31 -16.85
C LYS A 61 -11.88 6.99 -16.08
N PRO A 62 -12.95 6.54 -16.75
CA PRO A 62 -14.12 5.98 -16.07
C PRO A 62 -13.72 4.80 -15.19
N ARG A 63 -14.36 4.67 -14.01
CA ARG A 63 -14.01 3.70 -12.96
C ARG A 63 -13.77 2.27 -13.45
N ARG A 64 -14.60 1.78 -14.37
CA ARG A 64 -14.50 0.42 -14.92
C ARG A 64 -13.20 0.14 -15.70
N ASP A 65 -12.58 1.19 -16.25
CA ASP A 65 -11.41 1.13 -17.12
C ASP A 65 -10.18 1.80 -16.46
N ALA A 66 -10.31 2.21 -15.19
CA ALA A 66 -9.32 3.05 -14.54
C ALA A 66 -8.15 2.28 -13.92
N TYR A 67 -8.22 0.95 -13.81
CA TYR A 67 -7.20 0.16 -13.12
C TYR A 67 -5.99 -0.13 -14.00
N ALA A 68 -4.80 0.22 -13.49
CA ALA A 68 -3.53 -0.14 -14.10
C ALA A 68 -3.14 -1.58 -13.72
N GLY A 69 -2.55 -2.32 -14.67
CA GLY A 69 -1.89 -3.58 -14.35
C GLY A 69 -0.65 -3.36 -13.47
N ILE A 70 -0.16 -4.44 -12.86
CA ILE A 70 1.00 -4.38 -11.95
C ILE A 70 2.21 -3.76 -12.65
N GLY A 71 2.80 -2.74 -12.03
CA GLY A 71 3.96 -2.02 -12.54
C GLY A 71 3.70 -1.16 -13.79
N GLN A 72 2.44 -0.99 -14.22
CA GLN A 72 2.15 -0.16 -15.41
C GLN A 72 2.13 1.34 -15.10
N LYS A 73 1.57 1.75 -13.96
CA LYS A 73 1.61 3.15 -13.54
C LYS A 73 2.98 3.45 -12.95
N ARG A 74 3.54 4.61 -13.32
CA ARG A 74 4.91 5.02 -12.94
C ARG A 74 4.96 6.25 -12.04
N LEU A 75 3.82 6.90 -11.83
CA LEU A 75 3.70 8.09 -10.98
C LEU A 75 3.41 7.61 -9.56
N GLY A 76 4.28 7.92 -8.61
CA GLY A 76 4.21 7.53 -7.22
C GLY A 76 3.81 8.68 -6.30
N VAL A 77 3.69 8.36 -5.02
CA VAL A 77 3.42 9.35 -3.97
C VAL A 77 4.64 10.25 -3.78
N THR A 78 4.39 11.54 -3.60
CA THR A 78 5.39 12.54 -3.20
C THR A 78 4.73 13.53 -2.22
N TYR A 79 5.32 14.71 -2.05
CA TYR A 79 4.80 15.76 -1.18
C TYR A 79 4.83 17.13 -1.85
N GLU A 80 4.01 18.05 -1.36
CA GLU A 80 4.11 19.47 -1.67
C GLU A 80 4.01 20.31 -0.40
N LYS A 81 4.79 21.39 -0.34
CA LYS A 81 4.72 22.35 0.76
C LYS A 81 3.59 23.34 0.51
N PHE A 82 2.59 23.37 1.40
CA PHE A 82 1.51 24.35 1.38
C PHE A 82 1.20 24.85 2.80
N ALA A 83 1.09 26.16 2.98
CA ALA A 83 0.78 26.81 4.27
C ALA A 83 1.66 26.32 5.45
N GLY A 84 2.94 26.01 5.19
CA GLY A 84 3.90 25.54 6.21
C GLY A 84 3.91 24.03 6.45
N TRP A 85 2.97 23.29 5.88
CA TRP A 85 2.85 21.83 5.99
C TRP A 85 3.32 21.14 4.71
N HIS A 86 3.74 19.88 4.81
CA HIS A 86 4.10 19.07 3.65
C HIS A 86 2.98 18.07 3.42
N TYR A 87 2.10 18.33 2.46
CA TYR A 87 0.97 17.45 2.19
C TYR A 87 1.38 16.30 1.29
N VAL A 88 0.81 15.13 1.55
CA VAL A 88 0.90 13.98 0.66
C VAL A 88 0.23 14.32 -0.66
N ILE A 89 0.90 14.06 -1.78
CA ILE A 89 0.32 14.24 -3.11
C ILE A 89 0.77 13.14 -4.09
N GLN A 90 0.14 13.13 -5.26
CA GLN A 90 0.65 12.48 -6.46
C GLN A 90 0.33 13.40 -7.65
N TYR A 91 1.34 13.79 -8.43
CA TYR A 91 1.09 14.50 -9.70
C TYR A 91 0.54 13.54 -10.75
N LYS A 92 -0.36 14.03 -11.59
CA LYS A 92 -1.01 13.30 -12.69
C LYS A 92 -0.15 13.21 -13.95
N ASP A 93 0.91 14.03 -14.03
CA ASP A 93 1.89 14.04 -15.12
C ASP A 93 3.32 13.97 -14.56
N LYS A 94 4.21 13.29 -15.30
CA LYS A 94 5.61 13.10 -14.90
C LYS A 94 6.44 14.38 -14.91
N SER A 95 6.07 15.37 -15.72
CA SER A 95 6.81 16.64 -15.88
C SER A 95 6.85 17.50 -14.61
N TYR A 96 5.98 17.20 -13.64
CA TYR A 96 5.96 17.85 -12.34
C TYR A 96 6.95 17.27 -11.33
N TYR A 97 7.52 16.09 -11.60
CA TYR A 97 8.53 15.50 -10.73
C TYR A 97 9.93 16.01 -11.11
N GLY A 98 10.70 16.41 -10.11
CA GLY A 98 12.09 16.79 -10.28
C GLY A 98 13.02 15.59 -10.46
N THR A 99 14.29 15.87 -10.76
CA THR A 99 15.35 14.86 -10.83
C THR A 99 15.53 14.09 -9.53
N ALA A 100 15.32 14.77 -8.38
CA ALA A 100 15.41 14.15 -7.05
C ALA A 100 14.27 13.15 -6.76
N GLU A 101 13.20 13.19 -7.55
CA GLU A 101 12.02 12.33 -7.42
C GLU A 101 11.93 11.35 -8.61
N THR A 102 13.03 11.18 -9.35
CA THR A 102 13.12 10.25 -10.47
C THR A 102 14.06 9.11 -10.09
N HIS A 103 13.52 7.90 -10.04
CA HIS A 103 14.21 6.72 -9.54
C HIS A 103 14.17 5.57 -10.54
N LYS A 104 15.20 4.74 -10.52
CA LYS A 104 15.19 3.45 -11.21
C LYS A 104 14.88 2.35 -10.20
N ASP A 105 13.99 1.44 -10.58
CA ASP A 105 13.75 0.21 -9.83
C ASP A 105 14.94 -0.78 -9.97
N THR A 106 14.84 -1.94 -9.31
CA THR A 106 15.84 -3.02 -9.37
C THR A 106 16.04 -3.65 -10.76
N LYS A 107 15.18 -3.33 -11.74
CA LYS A 107 15.27 -3.77 -13.15
C LYS A 107 15.65 -2.63 -14.10
N GLY A 108 15.88 -1.42 -13.58
CA GLY A 108 16.27 -0.25 -14.36
C GLY A 108 15.12 0.56 -14.97
N ASN A 109 13.85 0.24 -14.69
CA ASN A 109 12.75 1.05 -15.18
C ASN A 109 12.57 2.31 -14.35
N GLU A 110 12.17 3.39 -15.01
CA GLU A 110 11.98 4.70 -14.36
C GLU A 110 10.61 4.80 -13.67
N TYR A 111 10.64 5.30 -12.44
CA TYR A 111 9.49 5.65 -11.61
C TYR A 111 9.67 7.05 -11.02
N TYR A 112 8.56 7.72 -10.78
CA TYR A 112 8.53 9.08 -10.25
C TYR A 112 7.88 9.08 -8.86
N GLY A 113 8.36 9.93 -7.96
CA GLY A 113 7.84 10.04 -6.59
C GLY A 113 8.97 10.17 -5.57
N THR A 114 8.60 10.45 -4.33
CA THR A 114 9.56 10.44 -3.22
C THR A 114 9.57 9.05 -2.59
N PRO A 115 10.74 8.43 -2.34
CA PRO A 115 10.82 7.14 -1.67
C PRO A 115 10.12 7.18 -0.31
N ILE A 116 9.27 6.18 -0.07
CA ILE A 116 8.60 5.97 1.20
C ILE A 116 9.22 4.80 1.94
N ASN A 117 9.16 4.86 3.27
CA ASN A 117 9.67 3.84 4.16
C ASN A 117 8.54 3.40 5.10
N PHE A 118 8.30 2.08 5.19
CA PHE A 118 7.40 1.53 6.20
C PHE A 118 8.20 1.02 7.38
N GLU A 119 7.84 1.43 8.57
CA GLU A 119 8.52 1.05 9.81
C GLU A 119 7.53 0.38 10.76
N THR A 120 8.04 -0.59 11.52
CA THR A 120 7.31 -1.16 12.64
C THR A 120 7.06 -0.05 13.69
N PRO A 121 5.82 0.15 14.15
CA PRO A 121 5.53 1.12 15.20
C PRO A 121 6.27 0.79 16.50
N ASP A 122 6.51 1.82 17.32
CA ASP A 122 7.24 1.66 18.58
C ASP A 122 6.53 0.65 19.50
N GLY A 123 7.29 -0.30 20.04
CA GLY A 123 6.76 -1.33 20.95
C GLY A 123 6.01 -2.49 20.27
N VAL A 124 6.01 -2.56 18.94
CA VAL A 124 5.48 -3.70 18.18
C VAL A 124 6.63 -4.60 17.73
N GLU A 125 6.50 -5.91 17.95
CA GLU A 125 7.45 -6.89 17.42
C GLU A 125 7.23 -7.11 15.92
N SER A 126 8.32 -7.25 15.16
CA SER A 126 8.28 -7.49 13.73
C SER A 126 9.43 -8.41 13.33
N ASP A 127 9.17 -9.27 12.35
CA ASP A 127 10.18 -10.13 11.73
C ASP A 127 10.85 -9.47 10.49
N GLY A 128 10.62 -8.17 10.31
CA GLY A 128 11.23 -7.37 9.26
C GLY A 128 10.45 -7.32 7.95
N TYR A 129 9.26 -7.95 7.88
CA TYR A 129 8.42 -7.95 6.68
C TYR A 129 7.04 -7.35 6.93
N ILE A 130 6.47 -6.76 5.88
CA ILE A 130 5.12 -6.20 5.89
C ILE A 130 4.10 -7.30 5.61
N ARG A 131 3.01 -7.36 6.38
CA ARG A 131 1.93 -8.35 6.25
C ARG A 131 0.56 -7.74 6.23
N HIS A 132 -0.41 -8.50 5.70
CA HIS A 132 -1.82 -8.21 5.90
C HIS A 132 -2.13 -8.01 7.38
N ASN A 133 -2.93 -6.99 7.68
CA ASN A 133 -3.41 -6.64 9.01
C ASN A 133 -2.29 -6.36 10.03
N THR A 134 -1.17 -5.78 9.58
CA THR A 134 -0.10 -5.34 10.48
C THR A 134 -0.03 -3.81 10.58
N PRO A 135 0.28 -3.29 11.78
CA PRO A 135 0.41 -1.86 11.96
C PRO A 135 1.78 -1.39 11.45
N VAL A 136 1.81 -0.23 10.78
CA VAL A 136 3.01 0.39 10.21
C VAL A 136 2.99 1.89 10.45
N THR A 137 4.14 2.51 10.60
CA THR A 137 4.31 3.95 10.37
C THR A 137 4.93 4.16 9.00
N MET A 138 4.49 5.19 8.28
CA MET A 138 5.02 5.51 6.95
C MET A 138 5.79 6.82 7.01
N SER A 139 6.98 6.86 6.41
CA SER A 139 7.85 8.04 6.39
C SER A 139 8.44 8.31 5.01
N MET A 140 8.96 9.52 4.82
CA MET A 140 9.74 9.90 3.65
C MET A 140 10.81 10.93 4.02
N TRP A 141 11.83 11.07 3.17
CA TRP A 141 12.87 12.10 3.30
C TRP A 141 12.51 13.35 2.49
N ILE A 142 11.99 14.36 3.19
CA ILE A 142 11.60 15.63 2.57
C ILE A 142 12.85 16.47 2.29
N GLY A 143 12.94 16.97 1.05
CA GLY A 143 14.15 17.57 0.49
C GLY A 143 15.07 16.54 -0.18
N GLY A 144 14.75 15.25 -0.08
CA GLY A 144 15.58 14.16 -0.57
C GLY A 144 16.79 13.89 0.33
N PRO A 145 17.30 12.65 0.36
CA PRO A 145 18.51 12.30 1.13
C PRO A 145 19.79 12.92 0.54
N ASN A 146 19.73 13.40 -0.71
CA ASN A 146 20.84 14.01 -1.46
C ASN A 146 20.78 15.54 -1.54
N ALA A 147 19.83 16.20 -0.87
CA ALA A 147 19.87 17.67 -0.77
C ALA A 147 21.12 18.11 -0.01
N GLU A 148 21.66 19.29 -0.35
CA GLU A 148 22.83 19.88 0.32
C GLU A 148 22.66 20.02 1.85
N ALA A 149 21.42 19.99 2.34
CA ALA A 149 21.07 20.02 3.77
C ALA A 149 20.63 18.66 4.36
N GLY A 150 20.81 17.54 3.65
CA GLY A 150 20.62 16.17 4.16
C GLY A 150 19.18 15.69 4.32
N GLY A 151 18.20 16.44 3.82
CA GLY A 151 16.77 16.12 3.96
C GLY A 151 16.29 16.03 5.42
N ILE A 152 14.97 15.97 5.62
CA ILE A 152 14.39 15.72 6.94
C ILE A 152 13.43 14.56 6.82
N LYS A 153 13.68 13.49 7.58
CA LYS A 153 12.75 12.38 7.70
C LYS A 153 11.47 12.86 8.38
N LYS A 154 10.35 12.75 7.68
CA LYS A 154 9.03 13.09 8.20
C LYS A 154 8.09 11.91 8.06
N TYR A 155 7.22 11.73 9.04
CA TYR A 155 6.24 10.66 9.09
C TYR A 155 4.88 11.15 8.64
N VAL A 156 4.10 10.26 8.04
CA VAL A 156 2.68 10.51 7.82
C VAL A 156 2.00 10.77 9.16
N ASN A 157 1.33 11.92 9.22
CA ASN A 157 0.30 12.21 10.19
C ASN A 157 -1.05 12.22 9.46
N ALA A 158 -1.82 11.18 9.74
CA ALA A 158 -3.17 10.97 9.24
C ALA A 158 -4.12 10.87 10.44
N GLY A 159 -5.09 11.77 10.53
CA GLY A 159 -6.26 11.58 11.39
C GLY A 159 -7.24 10.59 10.75
N ASN A 160 -8.32 10.26 11.46
CA ASN A 160 -9.35 9.35 10.94
C ASN A 160 -10.22 9.99 9.84
N ARG A 161 -10.04 11.29 9.56
CA ARG A 161 -10.72 12.03 8.49
C ARG A 161 -9.92 13.27 8.11
N GLY A 162 -9.92 13.63 6.82
CA GLY A 162 -9.34 14.88 6.34
C GLY A 162 -7.96 14.72 5.70
N TRP A 163 -7.27 15.84 5.47
CA TRP A 163 -6.00 15.86 4.73
C TRP A 163 -4.85 15.20 5.50
N ILE A 164 -4.01 14.49 4.77
CA ILE A 164 -2.82 13.81 5.28
C ILE A 164 -1.59 14.64 4.96
N TYR A 165 -0.71 14.79 5.94
CA TYR A 165 0.53 15.53 5.80
C TYR A 165 1.70 14.81 6.48
N PHE A 166 2.91 15.26 6.19
CA PHE A 166 4.14 14.78 6.78
C PHE A 166 4.60 15.69 7.92
N SER A 167 4.93 15.08 9.06
CA SER A 167 5.39 15.74 10.28
C SER A 167 6.63 15.06 10.84
N ASP A 168 7.54 15.85 11.38
CA ASP A 168 8.68 15.41 12.20
C ASP A 168 8.34 15.40 13.70
N GLN A 169 7.18 15.93 14.09
CA GLN A 169 6.73 16.04 15.48
C GLN A 169 5.73 14.94 15.87
N SER A 170 5.14 14.26 14.90
CA SER A 170 4.07 13.29 15.13
C SER A 170 4.04 12.24 14.01
N LYS A 171 3.65 11.01 14.35
CA LYS A 171 3.52 9.89 13.42
C LYS A 171 2.24 9.12 13.70
N SER A 172 1.47 8.84 12.65
CA SER A 172 0.29 7.98 12.73
C SER A 172 0.66 6.52 12.50
N THR A 173 -0.05 5.63 13.20
CA THR A 173 -0.02 4.20 12.90
C THR A 173 -1.12 3.88 11.88
N LEU A 174 -0.74 3.33 10.75
CA LEU A 174 -1.63 2.84 9.71
C LEU A 174 -1.72 1.31 9.81
N THR A 175 -2.82 0.71 9.37
CA THR A 175 -2.91 -0.76 9.26
C THR A 175 -2.87 -1.18 7.80
N VAL A 176 -1.94 -2.06 7.46
CA VAL A 176 -1.83 -2.62 6.11
C VAL A 176 -3.00 -3.54 5.84
N TRP A 177 -3.70 -3.31 4.74
CA TRP A 177 -4.83 -4.13 4.31
C TRP A 177 -4.58 -4.66 2.91
N GLU A 178 -4.39 -5.97 2.79
CA GLU A 178 -4.19 -6.64 1.50
C GLU A 178 -5.46 -6.58 0.65
N GLN A 179 -5.31 -6.13 -0.60
CA GLN A 179 -6.31 -6.32 -1.66
C GLN A 179 -5.98 -7.55 -2.50
N ASN A 180 -4.69 -7.75 -2.77
CA ASN A 180 -4.07 -8.99 -3.23
C ASN A 180 -2.58 -8.95 -2.82
N ALA A 181 -1.84 -10.04 -3.04
CA ALA A 181 -0.46 -10.14 -2.58
C ALA A 181 0.46 -8.99 -3.03
N LYS A 182 0.18 -8.29 -4.15
CA LYS A 182 0.99 -7.17 -4.67
C LYS A 182 0.31 -5.80 -4.56
N GLU A 183 -0.81 -5.73 -3.87
CA GLU A 183 -1.64 -4.53 -3.79
C GLU A 183 -2.21 -4.35 -2.38
N ILE A 184 -1.93 -3.18 -1.80
CA ILE A 184 -2.33 -2.85 -0.44
C ILE A 184 -3.21 -1.61 -0.42
N ASN A 185 -4.06 -1.54 0.60
CA ASN A 185 -4.55 -0.29 1.14
C ASN A 185 -3.91 -0.05 2.51
N LEU A 186 -3.96 1.19 2.99
CA LEU A 186 -3.53 1.55 4.33
C LEU A 186 -4.73 2.13 5.07
N ILE A 187 -5.21 1.45 6.10
CA ILE A 187 -6.27 1.93 6.97
C ILE A 187 -5.69 3.03 7.86
N THR A 188 -6.31 4.20 7.86
CA THR A 188 -5.93 5.34 8.69
C THR A 188 -6.71 5.42 9.99
N GLY A 189 -7.89 4.78 10.07
CA GLY A 189 -8.69 4.73 11.29
C GLY A 189 -10.17 4.47 11.03
N LYS A 190 -11.01 4.96 11.95
CA LYS A 190 -12.48 4.95 11.84
C LYS A 190 -13.07 6.30 12.19
N THR A 191 -14.08 6.73 11.46
CA THR A 191 -14.78 8.00 11.69
C THR A 191 -16.28 7.84 11.46
N ASP A 192 -17.06 8.80 11.98
CA ASP A 192 -18.48 8.92 11.70
C ASP A 192 -18.73 9.97 10.61
N TYR A 193 -19.71 9.70 9.75
CA TYR A 193 -20.26 10.62 8.74
C TYR A 193 -21.67 10.99 9.15
N LEU A 194 -21.76 12.03 9.97
CA LEU A 194 -22.99 12.51 10.58
C LEU A 194 -23.78 13.41 9.63
N ARG A 195 -25.06 13.11 9.44
CA ARG A 195 -25.98 13.87 8.60
C ARG A 195 -27.27 14.17 9.32
N ASP A 196 -27.83 15.36 9.07
CA ASP A 196 -29.11 15.76 9.62
C ASP A 196 -30.27 15.02 8.92
N LYS A 197 -31.51 15.28 9.36
CA LYS A 197 -32.73 14.70 8.73
C LYS A 197 -32.89 15.05 7.25
N MET A 198 -32.19 16.07 6.76
CA MET A 198 -32.20 16.49 5.35
C MET A 198 -30.98 15.94 4.57
N GLY A 199 -30.13 15.11 5.19
CA GLY A 199 -28.96 14.50 4.57
C GLY A 199 -27.73 15.40 4.51
N ARG A 200 -27.75 16.57 5.16
CA ARG A 200 -26.63 17.52 5.15
C ARG A 200 -25.62 17.19 6.25
N PRO A 201 -24.31 17.34 6.03
CA PRO A 201 -23.30 17.17 7.08
C PRO A 201 -23.65 18.00 8.32
N CYS A 202 -23.55 17.40 9.50
CA CYS A 202 -23.89 18.07 10.77
C CYS A 202 -23.03 17.55 11.94
N ASP A 203 -23.18 18.19 13.09
CA ASP A 203 -22.60 17.74 14.36
C ASP A 203 -23.46 16.66 15.03
N TRP A 204 -22.88 15.97 16.01
CA TRP A 204 -23.49 14.83 16.71
C TRP A 204 -24.87 15.10 17.33
N TYR A 205 -25.13 16.33 17.80
CA TYR A 205 -26.42 16.67 18.43
C TYR A 205 -27.57 16.84 17.41
N SER A 206 -27.25 17.05 16.13
CA SER A 206 -28.23 17.19 15.04
C SER A 206 -28.26 15.96 14.12
N ALA A 207 -27.44 14.95 14.43
CA ALA A 207 -27.30 13.75 13.62
C ALA A 207 -28.58 12.92 13.65
N ASP A 208 -29.10 12.61 12.46
CA ASP A 208 -30.17 11.66 12.28
C ASP A 208 -29.56 10.26 12.07
N PRO A 209 -29.87 9.26 12.90
CA PRO A 209 -29.28 7.94 12.78
C PRO A 209 -29.60 7.21 11.48
N GLN A 210 -30.70 7.57 10.78
CA GLN A 210 -31.05 6.92 9.51
C GLN A 210 -30.24 7.47 8.34
N ASN A 211 -29.78 8.72 8.44
CA ASN A 211 -28.97 9.38 7.42
C ASN A 211 -27.46 9.35 7.73
N SER A 212 -27.06 8.92 8.93
CA SER A 212 -25.66 8.94 9.37
C SER A 212 -25.00 7.56 9.25
N GLU A 213 -23.70 7.55 8.95
CA GLU A 213 -22.88 6.33 8.94
C GLU A 213 -21.87 6.39 10.09
N TYR A 214 -21.78 5.32 10.89
CA TYR A 214 -20.96 5.27 12.09
C TYR A 214 -19.86 4.22 11.99
N GLY A 215 -18.69 4.51 12.57
CA GLY A 215 -17.56 3.58 12.61
C GLY A 215 -17.00 3.24 11.23
N VAL A 216 -17.13 4.14 10.26
CA VAL A 216 -16.67 3.95 8.88
C VAL A 216 -15.15 3.87 8.86
N THR A 217 -14.62 2.75 8.36
CA THR A 217 -13.17 2.58 8.17
C THR A 217 -12.69 3.54 7.09
N THR A 218 -11.64 4.29 7.41
CA THR A 218 -10.99 5.21 6.48
C THR A 218 -9.65 4.68 6.06
N TYR A 219 -9.27 5.03 4.84
CA TYR A 219 -8.05 4.61 4.18
C TYR A 219 -7.25 5.83 3.76
N PHE A 220 -5.94 5.65 3.64
CA PHE A 220 -5.05 6.55 2.93
C PHE A 220 -5.44 6.49 1.47
N GLU A 221 -5.97 7.59 0.96
CA GLU A 221 -6.40 7.71 -0.43
C GLU A 221 -5.77 8.96 -1.05
N LEU A 222 -5.76 9.00 -2.38
CA LEU A 222 -5.37 10.17 -3.15
C LEU A 222 -6.55 10.62 -4.00
N GLU A 223 -7.01 11.84 -3.77
CA GLU A 223 -8.20 12.39 -4.42
C GLU A 223 -7.95 13.77 -5.02
N THR A 224 -8.73 14.11 -6.05
CA THR A 224 -8.72 15.47 -6.58
C THR A 224 -9.51 16.34 -5.61
N SER A 225 -8.98 17.50 -5.24
CA SER A 225 -9.72 18.44 -4.39
C SER A 225 -10.67 19.27 -5.25
N ASP A 226 -11.95 19.29 -4.87
CA ASP A 226 -13.00 20.10 -5.50
C ASP A 226 -12.94 21.58 -5.10
N GLN A 227 -11.94 21.99 -4.30
CA GLN A 227 -11.77 23.38 -3.94
C GLN A 227 -11.41 24.21 -5.20
N PRO A 228 -12.03 25.39 -5.42
CA PRO A 228 -11.87 26.17 -6.65
C PRO A 228 -10.42 26.57 -7.00
N PHE A 229 -9.54 26.61 -6.01
CA PHE A 229 -8.13 27.00 -6.12
C PHE A 229 -7.17 25.80 -5.97
N SER A 230 -7.68 24.58 -5.85
CA SER A 230 -6.82 23.40 -5.84
C SER A 230 -6.26 23.15 -7.23
N ASN A 231 -4.95 22.93 -7.30
CA ASN A 231 -4.30 22.46 -8.51
C ASN A 231 -4.90 21.09 -8.92
N GLN A 232 -5.48 21.05 -10.12
CA GLN A 232 -6.16 19.88 -10.67
C GLN A 232 -5.19 18.88 -11.31
N ASP A 233 -3.91 19.24 -11.48
CA ASP A 233 -2.87 18.36 -12.03
C ASP A 233 -2.27 17.41 -10.99
N LYS A 234 -2.82 17.39 -9.78
CA LYS A 234 -2.42 16.49 -8.71
C LYS A 234 -3.60 15.95 -7.92
N LEU A 235 -3.30 14.90 -7.17
CA LEU A 235 -4.16 14.34 -6.14
C LEU A 235 -3.57 14.67 -4.78
N TRP A 236 -4.43 14.89 -3.79
CA TRP A 236 -4.09 15.17 -2.41
C TRP A 236 -4.37 13.94 -1.55
N GLY A 237 -3.48 13.66 -0.60
CA GLY A 237 -3.65 12.59 0.36
C GLY A 237 -4.72 12.92 1.38
N SER A 238 -5.68 12.02 1.57
CA SER A 238 -6.74 12.18 2.58
C SER A 238 -7.09 10.86 3.25
N SER A 239 -7.59 10.96 4.47
CA SER A 239 -8.26 9.89 5.19
C SER A 239 -9.75 9.95 4.87
N THR A 240 -10.23 8.95 4.14
CA THR A 240 -11.60 8.92 3.62
C THR A 240 -12.05 7.46 3.43
N PRO A 241 -13.35 7.14 3.29
CA PRO A 241 -13.80 5.78 3.08
C PRO A 241 -13.23 5.26 1.75
N PRO A 242 -13.16 3.93 1.56
CA PRO A 242 -12.44 3.37 0.42
C PRO A 242 -13.10 3.79 -0.89
N TYR A 243 -12.35 4.49 -1.74
CA TYR A 243 -12.81 4.84 -3.09
C TYR A 243 -12.39 3.80 -4.15
N GLN A 244 -11.53 2.84 -3.75
CA GLN A 244 -11.03 1.64 -4.46
C GLN A 244 -9.56 1.70 -4.89
N SER A 245 -8.73 2.63 -4.39
CA SER A 245 -7.36 2.72 -4.89
C SER A 245 -6.38 1.88 -4.07
N GLY A 246 -5.96 0.76 -4.65
CA GLY A 246 -4.83 0.00 -4.16
C GLY A 246 -3.49 0.61 -4.57
N TYR A 247 -2.49 0.33 -3.75
CA TYR A 247 -1.12 0.78 -3.90
C TYR A 247 -0.19 -0.41 -4.12
N GLU A 248 0.76 -0.22 -5.02
CA GLU A 248 1.87 -1.15 -5.24
C GLU A 248 3.16 -0.56 -4.73
N LEU A 249 4.07 -1.43 -4.30
CA LEU A 249 5.39 -1.05 -3.83
C LEU A 249 6.43 -1.47 -4.86
N VAL A 250 7.17 -0.47 -5.34
CA VAL A 250 8.22 -0.63 -6.32
C VAL A 250 9.56 -0.64 -5.58
N PRO A 251 10.34 -1.72 -5.66
CA PRO A 251 11.59 -1.81 -4.92
C PRO A 251 12.65 -0.91 -5.56
N LEU A 252 13.35 -0.15 -4.72
CA LEU A 252 14.55 0.57 -5.12
C LEU A 252 15.80 -0.31 -4.92
N PRO A 253 16.90 -0.03 -5.66
CA PRO A 253 18.18 -0.72 -5.54
C PRO A 253 18.77 -0.74 -4.13
#